data_AF-A0A644YCK0-F1
#
_entry.id   AF-A0A644YCK0-F1
#
_cell.length_a   1.000
_cell.length_b   1.000
_cell.length_c   1.000
_cell.angle_alpha   90.00
_cell.angle_beta   90.00
_cell.angle_gamma   90.00
#
_symmetry.space_group_name_H-M   'P 1'
#
loop_
_entity.id
_entity.type
_entity.pdbx_description
1 polymer ?
#
loop_
_entity_poly.entity_id
_entity_poly.type
_entity_poly.pdbx_seq_one_letter_code
_entity_poly.pdbx_strand_id
1 'polypeptide(L)'
;MSVKQGPVTLLSVVEGKDSVFLLVAEGDSVEGPILETGNTNSRYSFPCNIRDFVNSWSKYGPLHHCAIGVGHIAHKIEKVAFLLNIPMVNVCQEISKK
;
A
#
# COMPACT_ATOMS: atom_id res chain seq x y z
N MET A 1 -18.21 12.16 -9.14
CA MET A 1 -16.75 12.12 -9.41
C MET A 1 -16.24 10.78 -8.95
N SER A 2 -15.48 10.06 -9.78
CA SER A 2 -14.88 8.75 -9.43
C SER A 2 -13.36 8.87 -9.42
N VAL A 3 -12.70 8.12 -8.55
CA VAL A 3 -11.24 8.02 -8.54
C VAL A 3 -10.78 7.31 -9.81
N LYS A 4 -9.66 7.76 -10.36
CA LYS A 4 -9.06 7.17 -11.56
C LYS A 4 -8.68 5.71 -11.29
N GLN A 5 -9.14 4.82 -12.17
CA GLN A 5 -8.81 3.40 -12.15
C GLN A 5 -7.41 3.13 -12.73
N GLY A 6 -6.87 1.96 -12.43
CA GLY A 6 -5.58 1.47 -12.91
C GLY A 6 -4.55 1.29 -11.79
N PRO A 7 -3.27 1.14 -12.16
CA PRO A 7 -2.20 0.81 -11.21
C PRO A 7 -2.06 1.84 -10.10
N VAL A 8 -1.87 1.37 -8.86
CA VAL A 8 -1.68 2.20 -7.67
C VAL A 8 -0.58 1.64 -6.76
N THR A 9 0.03 2.53 -5.99
CA THR A 9 0.96 2.20 -4.90
C THR A 9 0.44 2.77 -3.59
N LEU A 10 0.21 1.93 -2.60
CA LEU A 10 -0.04 2.35 -1.23
C LEU A 10 1.30 2.56 -0.52
N LEU A 11 1.38 3.62 0.28
CA LEU A 11 2.52 3.94 1.13
C LEU A 11 2.03 4.29 2.54
N SER A 12 2.60 3.64 3.55
CA SER A 12 2.52 4.05 4.94
C SER A 12 3.92 4.29 5.49
N VAL A 13 4.06 5.33 6.31
CA VAL A 13 5.27 5.59 7.10
C VAL A 13 4.99 5.07 8.49
N VAL A 14 5.78 4.11 8.93
CA VAL A 14 5.53 3.38 10.17
C VAL A 14 6.65 3.65 11.16
N GLU A 15 6.27 3.98 12.40
CA GLU A 15 7.20 4.09 13.52
C GLU A 15 7.48 2.70 14.08
N GLY A 16 8.70 2.21 13.89
CA GLY A 16 9.21 1.00 14.53
C GLY A 16 9.80 1.33 15.90
N LYS A 17 10.38 0.31 16.55
CA LYS A 17 10.97 0.46 17.89
C LYS A 17 12.10 1.50 17.95
N ASP A 18 12.99 1.47 16.97
CA ASP A 18 14.23 2.26 16.97
C ASP A 18 14.35 3.19 15.76
N SER A 19 13.50 3.02 14.74
CA SER A 19 13.52 3.81 13.50
C SER A 19 12.19 3.77 12.78
N VAL A 20 11.98 4.72 11.88
CA VAL A 20 10.87 4.69 10.92
C VAL A 20 11.20 3.75 9.75
N PHE A 21 10.18 3.15 9.16
CA PHE A 21 10.31 2.40 7.91
C PHE A 21 9.12 2.68 6.98
N LEU A 22 9.32 2.41 5.69
CA LEU A 22 8.29 2.55 4.68
C LEU A 22 7.61 1.20 4.43
N LEU A 23 6.29 1.17 4.51
CA LEU A 23 5.48 0.00 4.17
C LEU A 23 4.74 0.29 2.87
N VAL A 24 4.94 -0.57 1.87
CA VAL A 24 4.29 -0.40 0.56
C VAL A 24 3.50 -1.63 0.13
N ALA A 25 2.54 -1.39 -0.73
CA ALA A 25 1.84 -2.41 -1.49
C ALA A 25 1.46 -1.87 -2.88
N GLU A 26 1.55 -2.73 -3.89
CA GLU A 26 1.15 -2.40 -5.26
C GLU A 26 -0.05 -3.24 -5.68
N GLY A 27 -1.00 -2.59 -6.32
CA GLY A 27 -2.24 -3.20 -6.78
C GLY A 27 -2.92 -2.30 -7.80
N ASP A 28 -4.22 -2.46 -7.97
CA ASP A 28 -5.00 -1.71 -8.95
C ASP A 28 -6.23 -1.09 -8.29
N SER A 29 -6.51 0.17 -8.64
CA SER A 29 -7.84 0.75 -8.44
C SER A 29 -8.77 0.18 -9.50
N VAL A 30 -9.79 -0.55 -9.06
CA VAL A 30 -10.71 -1.32 -9.91
C VAL A 30 -12.14 -0.78 -9.79
N GLU A 31 -12.97 -1.14 -10.77
CA GLU A 31 -14.40 -0.83 -10.72
C GLU A 31 -15.11 -1.54 -9.57
N GLY A 32 -16.17 -0.94 -9.06
CA GLY A 32 -17.05 -1.54 -8.06
C GLY A 32 -18.21 -0.63 -7.71
N PRO A 33 -19.18 -1.13 -6.91
CA PRO A 33 -20.32 -0.34 -6.48
C PRO A 33 -19.86 0.90 -5.69
N ILE A 34 -20.54 2.02 -5.93
CA ILE A 34 -20.39 3.23 -5.11
C ILE A 34 -21.02 2.95 -3.75
N LEU A 35 -20.29 3.25 -2.68
CA LEU A 35 -20.82 3.21 -1.33
C LEU A 35 -21.49 4.56 -1.05
N GLU A 36 -22.76 4.55 -0.66
CA GLU A 36 -23.58 5.75 -0.35
C GLU A 36 -23.21 6.37 1.01
N THR A 37 -21.90 6.60 1.23
CA THR A 37 -21.34 7.13 2.47
C THR A 37 -21.07 8.63 2.42
N GLY A 38 -21.37 9.29 1.29
CA GLY A 38 -21.11 10.71 1.05
C GLY A 38 -19.64 11.05 0.74
N ASN A 39 -18.74 10.08 0.79
CA ASN A 39 -17.31 10.26 0.53
C ASN A 39 -16.88 9.74 -0.84
N THR A 40 -15.75 10.24 -1.34
CA THR A 40 -15.09 9.65 -2.50
C THR A 40 -14.51 8.29 -2.11
N ASN A 41 -14.93 7.23 -2.82
CA ASN A 41 -14.50 5.87 -2.55
C ASN A 41 -13.56 5.37 -3.65
N SER A 42 -12.69 4.44 -3.29
CA SER A 42 -11.84 3.69 -4.21
C SER A 42 -11.84 2.23 -3.80
N ARG A 43 -11.86 1.33 -4.78
CA ARG A 43 -11.73 -0.10 -4.56
C ARG A 43 -10.37 -0.55 -5.03
N TYR A 44 -9.62 -1.20 -4.16
CA TYR A 44 -8.27 -1.69 -4.46
C TYR A 44 -8.26 -3.22 -4.52
N SER A 45 -7.58 -3.74 -5.54
CA SER A 45 -7.28 -5.15 -5.71
C SER A 45 -5.77 -5.34 -5.67
N PHE A 46 -5.28 -6.25 -4.84
CA PHE A 46 -3.85 -6.57 -4.73
C PHE A 46 -3.59 -7.96 -5.33
N PRO A 47 -2.35 -8.29 -5.75
CA PRO A 47 -2.00 -9.59 -6.33
C PRO A 47 -1.90 -10.71 -5.26
N CYS A 48 -2.76 -10.65 -4.24
CA CYS A 48 -2.87 -11.63 -3.17
C CYS A 48 -4.31 -11.63 -2.63
N ASN A 49 -4.70 -12.67 -1.89
CA ASN A 49 -6.01 -12.68 -1.28
C ASN A 49 -6.08 -11.67 -0.12
N ILE A 50 -7.29 -11.19 0.17
CA ILE A 50 -7.51 -10.13 1.16
C ILE A 50 -7.08 -10.53 2.58
N ARG A 51 -7.19 -11.81 2.93
CA ARG A 51 -6.79 -12.31 4.25
C ARG A 51 -5.29 -12.16 4.45
N ASP A 52 -4.51 -12.59 3.48
CA ASP A 52 -3.05 -12.53 3.55
C ASP A 52 -2.55 -11.09 3.48
N PHE A 53 -3.20 -10.27 2.63
CA PHE A 53 -2.92 -8.84 2.57
C PHE A 53 -3.09 -8.17 3.94
N VAL A 54 -4.29 -8.30 4.54
CA VAL A 54 -4.61 -7.66 5.83
C VAL A 54 -3.70 -8.21 6.94
N ASN A 55 -3.52 -9.53 7.03
CA ASN A 55 -2.66 -10.13 8.04
C ASN A 55 -1.20 -9.67 7.92
N SER A 56 -0.68 -9.58 6.69
CA SER A 56 0.71 -9.17 6.46
C SER A 56 0.88 -7.68 6.71
N TRP A 57 0.00 -6.83 6.17
CA TRP A 57 0.01 -5.38 6.38
C TRP A 57 -0.10 -5.02 7.86
N SER A 58 -1.08 -5.59 8.57
CA SER A 58 -1.30 -5.31 10.00
C SER A 58 -0.17 -5.79 10.91
N LYS A 59 0.58 -6.84 10.53
CA LYS A 59 1.74 -7.31 11.32
C LYS A 59 2.85 -6.29 11.45
N TYR A 60 2.97 -5.38 10.49
CA TYR A 60 3.94 -4.28 10.55
C TYR A 60 3.46 -3.10 11.41
N GLY A 61 2.23 -3.14 11.95
CA GLY A 61 1.69 -2.08 12.81
C GLY A 61 1.52 -0.69 12.19
N PRO A 62 1.16 -0.53 10.89
CA PRO A 62 0.90 0.78 10.32
C PRO A 62 -0.34 1.45 10.94
N LEU A 63 -0.39 2.79 10.89
CA LEU A 63 -1.61 3.54 11.18
C LEU A 63 -2.68 3.28 10.11
N HIS A 64 -3.93 3.67 10.42
CA HIS A 64 -5.06 3.53 9.48
C HIS A 64 -4.97 4.49 8.28
N HIS A 65 -4.14 5.53 8.35
CA HIS A 65 -3.86 6.42 7.24
C HIS A 65 -2.76 5.87 6.34
N CYS A 66 -2.95 6.00 5.03
CA CYS A 66 -1.95 5.73 4.01
C CYS A 66 -2.06 6.74 2.86
N ALA A 67 -0.95 6.96 2.16
CA ALA A 67 -0.92 7.68 0.90
C ALA A 67 -1.15 6.71 -0.26
N ILE A 68 -1.80 7.19 -1.31
CA ILE A 68 -2.11 6.40 -2.51
C ILE A 68 -1.56 7.15 -3.72
N GLY A 69 -0.54 6.57 -4.34
CA GLY A 69 0.09 7.08 -5.54
C GLY A 69 -0.44 6.40 -6.80
N VAL A 70 -0.50 7.15 -7.90
CA VAL A 70 -0.84 6.61 -9.23
C VAL A 70 0.38 5.88 -9.81
N GLY A 71 0.16 4.68 -10.35
CA GLY A 71 1.18 3.83 -10.93
C GLY A 71 1.74 2.79 -9.96
N HIS A 72 2.41 1.78 -10.51
CA HIS A 72 3.32 0.89 -9.77
C HIS A 72 4.68 1.56 -9.67
N ILE A 73 4.90 2.29 -8.57
CA ILE A 73 6.09 3.11 -8.34
C ILE A 73 6.86 2.70 -7.09
N ALA A 74 6.63 1.50 -6.53
CA ALA A 74 7.36 0.99 -5.38
C ALA A 74 8.88 1.02 -5.62
N HIS A 75 9.36 0.72 -6.84
CA HIS A 75 10.77 0.82 -7.21
C HIS A 75 11.37 2.23 -7.05
N LYS A 76 10.56 3.29 -7.17
CA LYS A 76 11.01 4.67 -6.92
C LYS A 76 11.08 4.94 -5.42
N ILE A 77 10.08 4.46 -4.67
CA ILE A 77 10.04 4.56 -3.21
C ILE A 77 11.24 3.81 -2.62
N GLU A 78 11.58 2.63 -3.15
CA GLU A 78 12.75 1.85 -2.76
C GLU A 78 14.06 2.61 -2.97
N LYS A 79 14.22 3.26 -4.13
CA LYS A 79 15.38 4.13 -4.38
C LYS A 79 15.46 5.29 -3.39
N VAL A 80 14.34 5.92 -3.06
CA VAL A 80 14.30 7.00 -2.05
C VAL A 80 14.63 6.47 -0.66
N ALA A 81 14.05 5.34 -0.27
CA ALA A 81 14.31 4.67 1.01
C ALA A 81 15.81 4.34 1.16
N PHE A 82 16.40 3.79 0.10
CA PHE A 82 17.84 3.52 0.01
C PHE A 82 18.69 4.78 0.19
N LEU A 83 18.38 5.87 -0.54
CA LEU A 83 19.13 7.12 -0.44
C LEU A 83 19.02 7.78 0.93
N LEU A 84 17.90 7.61 1.63
CA LEU A 84 17.64 8.15 2.96
C LEU A 84 18.06 7.21 4.09
N ASN A 85 18.58 6.01 3.78
CA ASN A 85 18.87 4.96 4.74
C ASN A 85 17.67 4.59 5.62
N ILE A 86 16.48 4.53 5.02
CA ILE A 86 15.22 4.12 5.65
C ILE A 86 14.86 2.71 5.17
N PRO A 87 14.57 1.76 6.06
CA PRO A 87 14.11 0.44 5.65
C PRO A 87 12.79 0.51 4.89
N MET A 88 12.58 -0.40 3.94
CA MET A 88 11.33 -0.51 3.20
C MET A 88 10.88 -1.98 3.15
N VAL A 89 9.58 -2.18 3.29
CA VAL A 89 8.92 -3.48 3.17
C VAL A 89 7.86 -3.40 2.07
N ASN A 90 7.91 -4.30 1.10
CA ASN A 90 6.83 -4.49 0.14
C ASN A 90 5.98 -5.71 0.52
N VAL A 91 4.77 -5.45 1.01
CA VAL A 91 3.87 -6.48 1.56
C VAL A 91 3.46 -7.51 0.51
N CYS A 92 3.19 -7.06 -0.73
CA CYS A 92 2.79 -7.96 -1.81
C CYS A 92 3.92 -8.92 -2.18
N GLN A 93 5.16 -8.42 -2.24
CA GLN A 93 6.33 -9.26 -2.51
C GLN A 93 6.63 -10.23 -1.37
N GLU A 94 6.49 -9.80 -0.10
CA GLU A 94 6.70 -10.68 1.06
C GLU A 94 5.67 -11.83 1.13
N ILE A 95 4.44 -11.60 0.66
CA ILE A 95 3.43 -12.65 0.54
C ILE A 95 3.82 -13.63 -0.57
N SER A 96 4.24 -13.16 -1.74
CA SER A 96 4.60 -14.01 -2.89
C SER A 96 5.84 -14.89 -2.70
N LYS A 97 6.67 -14.61 -1.69
CA LYS A 97 7.84 -15.43 -1.34
C LYS A 97 7.50 -16.67 -0.51
N LYS A 98 6.28 -16.77 0.01
CA LYS A 98 5.79 -17.90 0.81
C LYS A 98 5.07 -18.92 -0.05
#